data_AF-U1R3L3-F1
#
_entry.id   AF-U1R3L3-F1
#
_cell.length_a   1.000
_cell.length_b   1.000
_cell.length_c   1.000
_cell.angle_alpha   90.00
_cell.angle_beta   90.00
_cell.angle_gamma   90.00
#
_symmetry.space_group_name_H-M   'P 1'
#
loop_
_entity.id
_entity.type
_entity.pdbx_description
1 polymer ?
#
loop_
_entity_poly.entity_id
_entity_poly.type
_entity_poly.pdbx_seq_one_letter_code
_entity_poly.pdbx_strand_id
1 'polypeptide(L)'
;MTALLTKTQGENQDTRLIPLSALQHYAFCPRQCALIHNEQAWEENYLTAQGKALHERVDSGEPETRKGVRFERTVHVSAEKLGISGVLDLVEVDTKTGHLKPVEYKRGKPKPDPMDEIQLCAQGLCLEEMTG
;
A
#
# COMPACT_ATOMS: atom_id res chain seq x y z
N MET A 1 22.19 -7.46 48.99
CA MET A 1 22.77 -6.98 47.72
C MET A 1 21.79 -7.31 46.61
N THR A 2 20.94 -6.34 46.28
CA THR A 2 19.88 -6.47 45.29
C THR A 2 20.48 -6.24 43.92
N ALA A 3 20.55 -7.28 43.09
CA ALA A 3 20.99 -7.15 41.71
C ALA A 3 19.97 -6.26 40.96
N LEU A 4 20.45 -5.09 40.53
CA LEU A 4 19.73 -4.19 39.64
C LEU A 4 19.40 -4.93 38.35
N LEU A 5 18.11 -5.17 38.11
CA LEU A 5 17.57 -5.42 36.78
C LEU A 5 17.98 -4.25 35.88
N THR A 6 18.96 -4.48 35.02
CA THR A 6 19.17 -3.66 33.83
C THR A 6 17.92 -3.82 32.97
N LYS A 7 16.97 -2.90 33.13
CA LYS A 7 15.97 -2.63 32.10
C LYS A 7 16.76 -2.18 30.89
N THR A 8 16.92 -3.08 29.92
CA THR A 8 17.17 -2.66 28.54
C THR A 8 15.99 -1.76 28.21
N GLN A 9 16.20 -0.44 28.25
CA GLN A 9 15.29 0.48 27.61
C GLN A 9 15.43 0.17 26.13
N GLY A 10 14.61 -0.77 25.64
CA GLY A 10 14.35 -0.85 24.22
C GLY A 10 13.79 0.51 23.85
N GLU A 11 14.52 1.24 23.02
CA GLU A 11 13.98 2.43 22.37
C GLU A 11 12.65 2.01 21.76
N ASN A 12 11.56 2.53 22.32
CA ASN A 12 10.26 2.44 21.68
C ASN A 12 10.32 3.42 20.51
N GLN A 13 11.06 3.04 19.45
CA GLN A 13 10.91 3.68 18.16
C GLN A 13 9.48 3.35 17.75
N ASP A 14 8.59 4.31 17.97
CA ASP A 14 7.26 4.34 17.37
C ASP A 14 7.49 4.35 15.86
N THR A 15 7.68 3.15 15.31
CA THR A 15 8.15 2.94 13.94
C THR A 15 6.93 3.13 13.08
N ARG A 16 6.61 4.40 12.85
CA ARG A 16 5.50 4.78 11.99
C ARG A 16 5.79 4.25 10.60
N LEU A 17 5.04 3.23 10.20
CA LEU A 17 5.15 2.65 8.86
C LEU A 17 4.80 3.73 7.82
N ILE A 18 5.60 3.76 6.76
CA ILE A 18 5.41 4.66 5.62
C ILE A 18 4.26 4.13 4.76
N PRO A 19 3.25 4.97 4.45
CA PRO A 19 2.18 4.57 3.55
C PRO A 19 2.71 4.20 2.16
N LEU A 20 2.20 3.12 1.57
CA LEU A 20 2.56 2.70 0.21
C LEU A 20 2.40 3.82 -0.83
N SER A 21 1.33 4.62 -0.72
CA SER A 21 1.11 5.78 -1.60
C SER A 21 2.15 6.88 -1.44
N ALA A 22 2.82 6.99 -0.29
CA ALA A 22 3.90 7.94 -0.07
C ALA A 22 5.11 7.64 -0.94
N LEU A 23 5.38 6.38 -1.26
CA LEU A 23 6.48 5.99 -2.14
C LEU A 23 6.26 6.52 -3.56
N GLN A 24 5.05 6.36 -4.10
CA GLN A 24 4.65 6.94 -5.40
C GLN A 24 4.75 8.47 -5.38
N HIS A 25 4.17 9.11 -4.34
CA HIS A 25 4.17 10.56 -4.24
C HIS A 25 5.58 11.14 -4.14
N TYR A 26 6.47 10.47 -3.41
CA TYR A 26 7.86 10.88 -3.28
C TYR A 26 8.61 10.73 -4.61
N ALA A 27 8.42 9.60 -5.31
CA ALA A 27 9.00 9.36 -6.62
C ALA A 27 8.52 10.37 -7.68
N PHE A 28 7.27 10.80 -7.61
CA PHE A 28 6.76 11.88 -8.46
C PHE A 28 7.38 13.24 -8.09
N CYS A 29 7.29 13.63 -6.82
CA CYS A 29 7.82 14.90 -6.33
C CYS A 29 7.91 14.90 -4.79
N PRO A 30 9.11 15.00 -4.19
CA PRO A 30 9.28 15.06 -2.73
C PRO A 30 8.48 16.20 -2.07
N ARG A 31 8.36 17.35 -2.74
CA ARG A 31 7.54 18.46 -2.24
C ARG A 31 6.06 18.10 -2.21
N GLN A 32 5.54 17.44 -3.24
CA GLN A 32 4.14 16.99 -3.26
C GLN A 32 3.91 15.95 -2.15
N CYS A 33 4.82 14.99 -1.99
CA CYS A 33 4.75 14.01 -0.92
C CYS A 33 4.65 14.67 0.47
N ALA A 34 5.48 15.68 0.75
CA ALA A 34 5.44 16.40 2.01
C ALA A 34 4.11 17.16 2.21
N LEU A 35 3.61 17.84 1.17
CA LEU A 35 2.31 18.53 1.25
C LEU A 35 1.17 17.55 1.55
N ILE A 36 1.17 16.37 0.93
CA ILE A 36 0.12 15.35 1.13
C ILE A 36 0.24 14.70 2.51
N HIS A 37 1.43 14.16 2.84
CA HIS A 37 1.59 13.25 3.98
C HIS A 37 1.98 13.96 5.27
N ASN A 38 2.68 15.10 5.22
CA ASN A 38 3.07 15.84 6.42
C ASN A 38 2.08 16.97 6.73
N GLU A 39 1.76 17.79 5.72
CA GLU A 39 0.91 18.97 5.91
C GLU A 39 -0.59 18.65 5.80
N GLN A 40 -0.94 17.45 5.32
CA GLN A 40 -2.33 17.07 5.01
C GLN A 40 -3.03 18.10 4.09
N ALA A 41 -2.23 18.75 3.24
CA ALA A 41 -2.66 19.78 2.32
C ALA A 41 -3.04 19.13 0.99
N TRP A 42 -4.32 18.81 0.85
CA TRP A 42 -4.91 18.23 -0.35
C TRP A 42 -6.16 18.99 -0.78
N GLU A 43 -6.20 19.38 -2.05
CA GLU A 43 -7.39 19.92 -2.70
C GLU A 43 -7.76 18.99 -3.86
N GLU A 44 -9.00 18.49 -3.86
CA GLU A 44 -9.47 17.65 -4.94
C GLU A 44 -9.67 18.47 -6.22
N ASN A 45 -9.14 17.96 -7.32
CA ASN A 45 -9.47 18.42 -8.67
C ASN A 45 -10.24 17.34 -9.43
N TYR A 46 -10.66 17.66 -10.66
CA TYR A 46 -11.42 16.73 -11.50
C TYR A 46 -10.70 15.38 -11.71
N LEU A 47 -9.37 15.37 -11.85
CA LEU A 47 -8.61 14.15 -12.09
C LEU A 47 -8.54 13.27 -10.85
N THR A 48 -8.32 13.88 -9.68
CA THR A 48 -8.24 13.16 -8.39
C THR A 48 -9.60 12.64 -7.96
N ALA A 49 -10.67 13.41 -8.18
CA ALA A 49 -12.04 12.99 -7.89
C ALA A 49 -12.44 11.77 -8.76
N GLN A 50 -12.04 11.77 -10.03
CA GLN A 50 -12.27 10.61 -10.90
C GLN A 50 -11.45 9.38 -10.49
N GLY A 51 -10.22 9.60 -10.00
CA GLY A 51 -9.41 8.52 -9.41
C GLY A 51 -10.12 7.92 -8.19
N LYS A 52 -10.60 8.74 -7.28
CA LYS A 52 -11.36 8.30 -6.10
C LYS A 52 -12.60 7.48 -6.48
N ALA A 53 -13.41 7.97 -7.42
CA ALA A 53 -14.59 7.24 -7.90
C ALA A 53 -14.23 5.89 -8.58
N LEU A 54 -13.05 5.80 -9.21
CA LEU A 54 -12.53 4.54 -9.74
C LEU A 54 -12.23 3.56 -8.60
N HIS A 55 -11.50 3.99 -7.57
CA HIS A 55 -11.17 3.16 -6.40
C HIS A 55 -12.45 2.71 -5.66
N GLU A 56 -13.37 3.63 -5.38
CA GLU A 56 -14.65 3.32 -4.73
C GLU A 56 -15.43 2.22 -5.47
N ARG A 57 -15.43 2.27 -6.81
CA ARG A 57 -16.08 1.23 -7.64
C ARG A 57 -15.35 -0.10 -7.60
N VAL A 58 -14.01 -0.09 -7.52
CA VAL A 58 -13.22 -1.32 -7.38
C VAL A 58 -13.49 -1.94 -6.02
N ASP A 59 -13.45 -1.14 -4.95
CA ASP A 59 -13.70 -1.55 -3.57
C ASP A 59 -15.13 -2.07 -3.35
N SER A 60 -16.14 -1.48 -3.99
CA SER A 60 -17.54 -1.89 -3.85
C SER A 60 -17.90 -3.21 -4.54
N GLY A 61 -16.93 -3.89 -5.16
CA GLY A 61 -17.21 -5.14 -5.86
C GLY A 61 -17.51 -6.29 -4.91
N GLU A 62 -18.65 -6.96 -5.11
CA GLU A 62 -19.02 -8.18 -4.36
C GLU A 62 -17.90 -9.24 -4.45
N PRO A 63 -17.72 -10.06 -3.40
CA PRO A 63 -16.79 -11.18 -3.43
C PRO A 63 -17.03 -12.04 -4.67
N GLU A 64 -16.02 -12.14 -5.52
CA GLU A 64 -16.10 -12.85 -6.79
C GLU A 64 -14.99 -13.89 -6.88
N THR A 65 -15.34 -15.07 -7.40
CA THR A 65 -14.37 -16.05 -7.87
C THR A 65 -14.75 -16.46 -9.29
N ARG A 66 -13.82 -16.27 -10.23
CA ARG A 66 -14.08 -16.55 -11.64
C ARG A 66 -12.86 -17.19 -12.28
N LYS A 67 -13.08 -18.25 -13.06
CA LYS A 67 -12.02 -18.99 -13.79
C LYS A 67 -10.85 -19.45 -12.89
N GLY A 68 -11.11 -19.75 -11.62
CA GLY A 68 -10.07 -20.20 -10.67
C GLY A 68 -9.24 -19.08 -10.04
N VAL A 69 -9.68 -17.83 -10.15
CA VAL A 69 -9.11 -16.68 -9.44
C VAL A 69 -10.14 -16.09 -8.50
N ARG A 70 -9.79 -15.96 -7.22
CA ARG A 70 -10.57 -15.24 -6.21
C ARG A 70 -10.07 -13.80 -6.14
N PHE A 71 -10.99 -12.86 -6.08
CA PHE A 71 -10.70 -11.43 -6.01
C PHE A 71 -10.90 -10.92 -4.58
N GLU A 72 -9.81 -10.51 -3.93
CA GLU A 72 -9.84 -9.90 -2.60
C GLU A 72 -9.58 -8.41 -2.70
N ARG A 73 -10.48 -7.59 -2.15
CA ARG A 73 -10.44 -6.12 -2.28
C ARG A 73 -10.14 -5.49 -0.94
N THR A 74 -9.61 -4.26 -0.96
CA THR A 74 -9.31 -3.48 0.25
C THR A 74 -8.44 -4.29 1.22
N VAL A 75 -7.38 -4.92 0.69
CA VAL A 75 -6.50 -5.82 1.47
C VAL A 75 -5.47 -4.98 2.21
N HIS A 76 -5.51 -5.01 3.54
CA HIS A 76 -4.50 -4.38 4.39
C HIS A 76 -3.21 -5.19 4.37
N VAL A 77 -2.08 -4.51 4.11
CA VAL A 77 -0.77 -5.14 4.08
C VAL A 77 0.29 -4.34 4.82
N SER A 78 1.34 -5.02 5.28
CA SER A 78 2.48 -4.43 5.98
C SER A 78 3.74 -5.24 5.79
N ALA A 79 4.86 -4.56 5.53
CA ALA A 79 6.20 -5.10 5.67
C ALA A 79 6.91 -4.29 6.76
N GLU A 80 6.92 -4.80 8.00
CA GLU A 80 7.50 -4.13 9.15
C GLU A 80 9.02 -4.01 9.03
N LYS A 81 9.68 -5.01 8.43
CA LYS A 81 11.14 -4.97 8.21
C LYS A 81 11.56 -3.86 7.25
N LEU A 82 10.69 -3.55 6.30
CA LEU A 82 10.88 -2.47 5.33
C LEU A 82 10.29 -1.13 5.82
N GLY A 83 9.52 -1.15 6.91
CA GLY A 83 8.88 0.04 7.46
C GLY A 83 7.76 0.59 6.58
N ILE A 84 7.03 -0.24 5.84
CA ILE A 84 5.97 0.18 4.90
C ILE A 84 4.63 -0.53 5.17
N SER A 85 3.52 0.16 4.93
CA SER A 85 2.17 -0.43 5.02
C SER A 85 1.15 0.31 4.17
N GLY A 86 0.01 -0.32 3.91
CA GLY A 86 -1.09 0.33 3.20
C GLY A 86 -2.22 -0.62 2.87
N VAL A 87 -3.05 -0.19 1.93
CA VAL A 87 -4.21 -0.95 1.44
C VAL A 87 -4.04 -1.16 -0.06
N LEU A 88 -4.27 -2.37 -0.52
CA LEU A 88 -4.31 -2.72 -1.94
C LEU A 88 -5.74 -2.59 -2.45
N ASP A 89 -5.90 -2.07 -3.66
CA ASP A 89 -7.18 -2.06 -4.37
C ASP A 89 -7.72 -3.49 -4.53
N LEU A 90 -6.87 -4.39 -5.02
CA LEU A 90 -7.23 -5.77 -5.33
C LEU A 90 -6.02 -6.70 -5.24
N VAL A 91 -6.25 -7.92 -4.74
CA VAL A 91 -5.36 -9.07 -4.83
C VAL A 91 -6.07 -10.18 -5.58
N GLU A 92 -5.47 -10.61 -6.69
CA GLU A 92 -5.85 -11.85 -7.37
C GLU A 92 -5.23 -13.03 -6.62
N VAL A 93 -6.06 -13.96 -6.16
CA VAL A 93 -5.63 -15.19 -5.48
C VAL A 93 -5.91 -16.38 -6.40
N ASP A 94 -4.87 -17.04 -6.90
CA ASP A 94 -5.02 -18.28 -7.64
C ASP A 94 -5.54 -19.39 -6.72
N THR A 95 -6.72 -19.94 -6.99
CA THR A 95 -7.38 -20.88 -6.07
C THR A 95 -6.71 -22.26 -6.00
N LYS A 96 -5.78 -22.57 -6.90
CA LYS A 96 -5.08 -23.86 -6.93
C LYS A 96 -3.73 -23.79 -6.24
N THR A 97 -3.00 -22.71 -6.45
CA THR A 97 -1.62 -22.53 -5.99
C THR A 97 -1.53 -21.64 -4.76
N GLY A 98 -2.54 -20.80 -4.51
CA GLY A 98 -2.50 -19.76 -3.49
C GLY A 98 -1.65 -18.55 -3.88
N HIS A 99 -1.12 -18.49 -5.11
CA HIS A 99 -0.28 -17.39 -5.57
C HIS A 99 -1.06 -16.08 -5.53
N LEU A 100 -0.47 -15.07 -4.88
CA LEU A 100 -1.03 -13.73 -4.71
C LEU A 100 -0.46 -12.81 -5.78
N LYS A 101 -1.33 -12.01 -6.40
CA LYS A 101 -0.91 -11.00 -7.37
C LYS A 101 -1.60 -9.67 -7.06
N PRO A 102 -0.85 -8.64 -6.64
CA PRO A 102 -1.42 -7.32 -6.42
C PRO A 102 -1.86 -6.69 -7.74
N VAL A 103 -2.99 -5.99 -7.72
CA VAL A 103 -3.54 -5.25 -8.85
C VAL A 103 -3.89 -3.84 -8.39
N GLU A 104 -3.17 -2.85 -8.93
CA GLU A 104 -3.40 -1.43 -8.69
C GLU A 104 -4.15 -0.83 -9.89
N TYR A 105 -5.30 -0.19 -9.64
CA TYR A 105 -6.08 0.47 -10.70
C TYR A 105 -5.68 1.93 -10.83
N LYS A 106 -5.18 2.33 -12.00
CA LYS A 106 -4.92 3.75 -12.33
C LYS A 106 -5.86 4.24 -13.42
N ARG A 107 -6.30 5.49 -13.29
CA ARG A 107 -7.10 6.18 -14.32
C ARG A 107 -6.18 6.84 -15.34
N GLY A 108 -6.40 6.56 -16.62
CA GLY A 108 -5.73 7.23 -17.73
C GLY A 108 -4.59 6.41 -18.32
N LYS A 109 -3.63 7.11 -18.97
CA LYS A 109 -2.44 6.48 -19.54
C LYS A 109 -1.37 6.31 -18.45
N PRO A 110 -0.50 5.29 -18.57
CA PRO A 110 0.68 5.17 -17.72
C PRO A 110 1.51 6.45 -17.71
N LYS A 111 2.14 6.73 -16.57
CA LYS A 111 3.05 7.86 -16.43
C LYS A 111 4.37 7.56 -17.16
N PRO A 112 5.13 8.58 -17.61
CA PRO A 112 6.42 8.35 -18.27
C PRO A 112 7.46 7.69 -17.35
N ASP A 113 7.46 8.07 -16.08
CA ASP A 113 8.36 7.53 -15.06
C ASP A 113 7.65 6.44 -14.23
N PRO A 114 8.38 5.45 -13.72
CA PRO A 114 7.81 4.23 -13.14
C PRO A 114 7.32 4.40 -11.69
N MET A 115 6.70 5.55 -11.38
CA MET A 115 6.28 5.87 -10.01
C MET A 115 5.07 5.03 -9.55
N ASP A 116 4.19 4.65 -10.48
CA ASP A 116 3.05 3.78 -10.17
C ASP A 116 3.55 2.35 -9.87
N GLU A 117 4.57 1.91 -10.60
CA GLU A 117 5.25 0.61 -10.45
C GLU A 117 6.01 0.51 -9.12
N ILE A 118 6.55 1.62 -8.60
CA ILE A 118 7.16 1.66 -7.26
C ILE A 118 6.13 1.27 -6.18
N GLN A 119 4.91 1.81 -6.26
CA GLN A 119 3.84 1.45 -5.32
C GLN A 119 3.44 -0.01 -5.46
N LEU A 120 3.26 -0.50 -6.69
CA LEU A 120 2.88 -1.89 -6.97
C LEU A 120 3.96 -2.88 -6.52
N CYS A 121 5.23 -2.55 -6.71
CA CYS A 121 6.36 -3.34 -6.20
C CYS A 121 6.34 -3.43 -4.67
N ALA A 122 6.14 -2.28 -4.00
CA ALA A 122 6.05 -2.23 -2.55
C ALA A 122 4.86 -3.03 -1.99
N GLN A 123 3.72 -3.04 -2.69
CA GLN A 123 2.59 -3.94 -2.38
C GLN A 123 2.99 -5.41 -2.46
N GLY A 124 3.73 -5.80 -3.51
CA GLY A 124 4.27 -7.16 -3.66
C GLY A 124 5.19 -7.55 -2.51
N LEU A 125 6.13 -6.67 -2.13
CA LEU A 125 7.02 -6.89 -0.98
C LEU A 125 6.26 -7.07 0.33
N CYS A 126 5.19 -6.32 0.55
CA CYS A 126 4.33 -6.53 1.72
C CYS A 126 3.64 -7.90 1.69
N LEU A 127 3.12 -8.32 0.53
CA LEU A 127 2.51 -9.65 0.40
C LEU A 127 3.52 -10.77 0.64
N GLU A 128 4.73 -10.66 0.11
CA GLU A 128 5.83 -11.61 0.35
C GLU A 128 6.16 -11.67 1.85
N GLU A 129 6.37 -10.54 2.53
CA GLU A 129 6.70 -10.53 3.96
C GLU A 129 5.58 -11.15 4.82
N MET A 130 4.32 -10.93 4.45
CA MET A 130 3.17 -11.47 5.18
C MET A 130 2.92 -12.96 4.94
N THR A 131 3.41 -13.52 3.84
CA THR A 131 3.11 -14.91 3.43
C THR A 131 4.30 -15.87 3.48
N GLY A 132 5.53 -15.36 3.58
CA GLY A 132 6.77 -16.13 3.75
C GLY A 132 7.43 -16.54 2.45
#